data_AF-A0A1H0CG46-F1
#
_entry.id   AF-A0A1H0CG46-F1
#
_cell.length_a   1.000
_cell.length_b   1.000
_cell.length_c   1.000
_cell.angle_alpha   90.00
_cell.angle_beta   90.00
_cell.angle_gamma   90.00
#
_symmetry.space_group_name_H-M   'P 1'
#
loop_
_entity.id
_entity.type
_entity.pdbx_description
1 polymer ?
#
loop_
_entity_poly.entity_id
_entity_poly.type
_entity_poly.pdbx_seq_one_letter_code
_entity_poly.pdbx_strand_id
1 'polypeptide(L)'
;MQQSVPLAKDDTKPPSTSAVWVDARNKMPHPVARALRTLQQANTSKEQYEALLDAAEILAISVSVTAAALLRGKSGGSEGSEESGRRNLSTLRSALLAGGGATFGTWTNWLEALRPFAASHPDVVPGLPNALRGDLHTTGLVDHLNALRTERNRAAHGDRPQSAGESTVRVAEIRPHLEQALIKAEFLTRLPWLLTVSCSYRPRSDTFDVVAHHVMGDHPDFERREFTWPDPVANDVFYVLSAEGPVTLSPFVASLFCPQCRQMEVCYSARAAKNTGPATLKSFARGHTVHSPDLGDEIRSLPDHRQGTAP
;
A
#
# COMPACT_ATOMS: atom_id res chain seq x y z
N MET A 1 -58.10 -2.20 28.29
CA MET A 1 -57.52 -3.25 27.42
C MET A 1 -57.52 -2.74 25.99
N GLN A 2 -56.37 -2.30 25.51
CA GLN A 2 -55.99 -2.26 24.09
C GLN A 2 -54.48 -2.01 24.09
N GLN A 3 -53.71 -3.10 24.01
CA GLN A 3 -52.26 -3.05 23.85
C GLN A 3 -51.98 -2.86 22.36
N SER A 4 -51.48 -1.68 22.01
CA SER A 4 -50.88 -1.41 20.71
C SER A 4 -49.46 -2.01 20.68
N VAL A 5 -49.29 -3.04 19.86
CA VAL A 5 -48.01 -3.68 19.54
C VAL A 5 -47.11 -2.67 18.79
N PRO A 6 -45.83 -2.48 19.16
CA PRO A 6 -44.93 -1.68 18.34
C PRO A 6 -44.57 -2.44 17.06
N LEU A 7 -44.81 -1.82 15.91
CA LEU A 7 -44.34 -2.29 14.61
C LEU A 7 -42.81 -2.50 14.66
N ALA A 8 -42.39 -3.65 14.13
CA ALA A 8 -41.00 -4.03 13.95
C ALA A 8 -40.22 -2.94 13.20
N LYS A 9 -39.00 -2.67 13.67
CA LYS A 9 -38.04 -1.83 12.95
C LYS A 9 -37.68 -2.53 11.64
N ASP A 10 -37.81 -1.77 10.57
CA ASP A 10 -37.45 -2.16 9.21
C ASP A 10 -35.91 -2.30 9.11
N ASP A 11 -35.41 -3.53 9.07
CA ASP A 11 -33.99 -3.90 8.99
C ASP A 11 -33.41 -3.80 7.56
N THR A 12 -34.03 -3.01 6.68
CA THR A 12 -33.61 -2.88 5.26
C THR A 12 -32.62 -1.74 4.99
N LYS A 13 -32.04 -1.12 6.03
CA LYS A 13 -31.01 -0.10 5.83
C LYS A 13 -29.63 -0.77 5.67
N PRO A 14 -28.90 -0.55 4.57
CA PRO A 14 -27.51 -1.03 4.48
C PRO A 14 -26.75 -0.47 5.69
N PRO A 15 -25.89 -1.28 6.34
CA PRO A 15 -25.22 -0.88 7.57
C PRO A 15 -24.56 0.47 7.39
N SER A 16 -24.83 1.37 8.35
CA SER A 16 -24.23 2.71 8.46
C SER A 16 -22.74 2.66 8.13
N THR A 17 -22.25 3.62 7.35
CA THR A 17 -20.84 3.77 6.98
C THR A 17 -19.92 3.43 8.15
N SER A 18 -19.10 2.39 7.98
CA SER A 18 -18.17 1.92 9.00
C SER A 18 -17.27 3.06 9.45
N ALA A 19 -17.21 3.31 10.77
CA ALA A 19 -16.35 4.35 11.33
C ALA A 19 -14.88 4.12 10.98
N VAL A 20 -14.46 2.85 10.89
CA VAL A 20 -13.12 2.44 10.45
C VAL A 20 -12.85 2.92 9.03
N TRP A 21 -13.81 2.77 8.11
CA TRP A 21 -13.65 3.21 6.73
C TRP A 21 -13.58 4.73 6.62
N VAL A 22 -14.41 5.44 7.38
CA VAL A 22 -14.41 6.91 7.38
C VAL A 22 -13.08 7.45 7.91
N ASP A 23 -12.58 6.89 9.01
CA ASP A 23 -11.28 7.30 9.57
C ASP A 23 -10.13 7.02 8.60
N ALA A 24 -10.09 5.81 8.05
CA ALA A 24 -9.07 5.42 7.07
C ALA A 24 -9.13 6.28 5.80
N ARG A 25 -10.32 6.65 5.31
CA ARG A 25 -10.47 7.55 4.15
C ARG A 25 -9.87 8.93 4.37
N ASN A 26 -9.80 9.40 5.61
CA ASN A 26 -9.27 10.73 5.92
C ASN A 26 -7.77 10.72 6.23
N LYS A 27 -7.23 9.60 6.72
CA LYS A 27 -5.88 9.55 7.33
C LYS A 27 -4.89 8.60 6.65
N MET A 28 -5.34 7.64 5.85
CA MET A 28 -4.44 6.70 5.17
C MET A 28 -3.81 7.33 3.92
N PRO A 29 -2.72 6.74 3.38
CA PRO A 29 -2.17 7.14 2.09
C PRO A 29 -3.25 7.21 1.00
N HIS A 30 -3.14 8.20 0.11
CA HIS A 30 -4.17 8.49 -0.90
C HIS A 30 -4.68 7.26 -1.67
N PRO A 31 -3.82 6.31 -2.12
CA PRO A 31 -4.31 5.11 -2.80
C PRO A 31 -5.35 4.32 -1.98
N VAL A 32 -5.07 4.08 -0.70
CA VAL A 32 -5.97 3.34 0.20
C VAL A 32 -7.24 4.15 0.44
N ALA A 33 -7.09 5.43 0.77
CA ALA A 33 -8.22 6.30 1.06
C ALA A 33 -9.18 6.42 -0.13
N ARG A 34 -8.64 6.59 -1.34
CA ARG A 34 -9.42 6.65 -2.58
C ARG A 34 -10.11 5.32 -2.88
N ALA A 35 -9.47 4.18 -2.65
CA ALA A 35 -10.09 2.87 -2.82
C ALA A 35 -11.29 2.69 -1.87
N LEU A 36 -11.17 3.14 -0.62
CA LEU A 36 -12.26 3.14 0.34
C LEU A 36 -13.40 4.10 -0.05
N ARG A 37 -13.08 5.26 -0.63
CA ARG A 37 -14.09 6.15 -1.21
C ARG A 37 -14.88 5.43 -2.30
N THR A 38 -14.20 4.75 -3.23
CA THR A 38 -14.86 3.95 -4.28
C THR A 38 -15.76 2.87 -3.67
N LEU A 39 -15.30 2.15 -2.65
CA LEU A 39 -16.10 1.16 -1.93
C LEU A 39 -17.35 1.78 -1.29
N GLN A 40 -17.24 2.95 -0.68
CA GLN A 40 -18.38 3.65 -0.06
C GLN A 40 -19.36 4.22 -1.10
N GLN A 41 -18.91 4.47 -2.32
CA GLN A 41 -19.73 4.98 -3.42
C GLN A 41 -20.36 3.86 -4.27
N ALA A 42 -20.01 2.59 -4.00
CA ALA A 42 -20.59 1.44 -4.70
C ALA A 42 -22.09 1.32 -4.39
N ASN A 43 -22.91 1.30 -5.45
CA ASN A 43 -24.37 1.34 -5.35
C ASN A 43 -25.01 -0.05 -5.36
N THR A 44 -24.26 -1.07 -5.77
CA THR A 44 -24.72 -2.45 -5.80
C THR A 44 -23.83 -3.36 -4.95
N SER A 45 -24.36 -4.47 -4.45
CA SER A 45 -23.58 -5.45 -3.70
C SER A 45 -22.42 -6.04 -4.53
N LYS A 46 -22.59 -6.12 -5.86
CA LYS A 46 -21.54 -6.56 -6.78
C LYS A 46 -20.41 -5.54 -6.88
N GLU A 47 -20.74 -4.26 -7.04
CA GLU A 47 -19.75 -3.18 -7.01
C GLU A 47 -19.03 -3.12 -5.65
N GLN A 48 -19.77 -3.28 -4.54
CA GLN A 48 -19.17 -3.32 -3.21
C GLN A 48 -18.20 -4.49 -3.07
N TYR A 49 -18.57 -5.68 -3.55
CA TYR A 49 -17.72 -6.85 -3.54
C TYR A 49 -16.38 -6.61 -4.26
N GLU A 50 -16.45 -6.09 -5.48
CA GLU A 50 -15.27 -5.79 -6.30
C GLU A 50 -14.40 -4.70 -5.66
N ALA A 51 -15.01 -3.58 -5.26
CA ALA A 51 -14.30 -2.46 -4.64
C ALA A 51 -13.66 -2.83 -3.29
N LEU A 52 -14.24 -3.77 -2.54
CA LEU A 52 -13.69 -4.26 -1.28
C LEU A 52 -12.43 -5.08 -1.52
N LEU A 53 -12.45 -6.00 -2.48
CA LEU A 53 -11.27 -6.77 -2.84
C LEU A 53 -10.17 -5.87 -3.42
N ASP A 54 -10.52 -4.85 -4.20
CA ASP A 54 -9.56 -3.86 -4.73
C ASP A 54 -8.93 -3.03 -3.61
N ALA A 55 -9.73 -2.54 -2.65
CA ALA A 55 -9.23 -1.83 -1.48
C ALA A 55 -8.27 -2.69 -0.65
N ALA A 56 -8.54 -4.00 -0.53
CA ALA A 56 -7.66 -4.95 0.15
C ALA A 56 -6.30 -5.11 -0.54
N GLU A 57 -6.30 -5.27 -1.87
CA GLU A 57 -5.06 -5.38 -2.64
C GLU A 57 -4.26 -4.07 -2.58
N ILE A 58 -4.92 -2.92 -2.71
CA ILE A 58 -4.30 -1.60 -2.60
C ILE A 58 -3.70 -1.37 -1.21
N LEU A 59 -4.38 -1.81 -0.15
CA LEU A 59 -3.84 -1.76 1.22
C LEU A 59 -2.57 -2.60 1.34
N ALA A 60 -2.58 -3.85 0.84
CA ALA A 60 -1.42 -4.73 0.88
C ALA A 60 -0.22 -4.15 0.12
N ILE A 61 -0.47 -3.54 -1.05
CA ILE A 61 0.57 -2.84 -1.82
C ILE A 61 1.10 -1.66 -1.01
N SER A 62 0.23 -0.81 -0.48
CA SER A 62 0.62 0.43 0.22
C SER A 62 1.44 0.14 1.48
N VAL A 63 1.06 -0.89 2.24
CA VAL A 63 1.86 -1.40 3.37
C VAL A 63 3.22 -1.90 2.89
N SER A 64 3.24 -2.73 1.83
CA SER A 64 4.47 -3.33 1.32
C SER A 64 5.47 -2.30 0.79
N VAL A 65 5.02 -1.36 -0.05
CA VAL A 65 5.91 -0.37 -0.67
C VAL A 65 6.43 0.63 0.37
N THR A 66 5.63 0.97 1.38
CA THR A 66 6.08 1.80 2.51
C THR A 66 7.15 1.08 3.32
N ALA A 67 6.91 -0.19 3.67
CA ALA A 67 7.89 -1.01 4.40
C ALA A 67 9.18 -1.21 3.60
N ALA A 68 9.08 -1.48 2.29
CA ALA A 68 10.23 -1.68 1.41
C ALA A 68 11.09 -0.41 1.28
N ALA A 69 10.45 0.76 1.15
CA ALA A 69 11.14 2.04 1.11
C ALA A 69 11.92 2.32 2.40
N LEU A 70 11.27 2.18 3.56
CA LEU A 70 11.90 2.38 4.87
C LEU A 70 13.03 1.38 5.13
N LEU A 71 12.83 0.11 4.79
CA LEU A 71 13.86 -0.93 4.88
C LEU A 71 15.11 -0.56 4.06
N ARG A 72 14.90 -0.05 2.84
CA ARG A 72 16.02 0.41 2.00
C ARG A 72 16.69 1.66 2.56
N GLY A 73 15.92 2.63 3.07
CA GLY A 73 16.47 3.84 3.68
C GLY A 73 17.34 3.58 4.90
N LYS A 74 17.11 2.46 5.60
CA LYS A 74 17.79 2.05 6.84
C LYS A 74 18.96 1.10 6.64
N SER A 75 19.39 0.81 5.41
CA SER A 75 20.46 -0.16 5.10
C SER A 75 21.88 0.32 5.48
N GLY A 76 22.02 1.00 6.63
CA GLY A 76 23.26 1.51 7.25
C GLY A 76 23.37 1.16 8.76
N GLY A 77 22.77 0.05 9.19
CA GLY A 77 22.72 -0.42 10.59
C GLY A 77 23.82 -1.43 10.95
N SER A 78 23.67 -2.14 12.07
CA SER A 78 24.60 -3.24 12.43
C SER A 78 24.65 -4.33 11.34
N GLU A 79 25.84 -4.85 11.01
CA GLU A 79 26.12 -5.75 9.88
C GLU A 79 25.10 -6.91 9.74
N GLY A 80 24.63 -7.48 10.85
CA GLY A 80 23.64 -8.59 10.84
C GLY A 80 22.20 -8.17 10.49
N SER A 81 21.79 -6.95 10.85
CA SER A 81 20.49 -6.37 10.49
C SER A 81 20.46 -6.00 9.01
N GLU A 82 21.56 -5.43 8.51
CA GLU A 82 21.70 -5.06 7.11
C GLU A 82 21.55 -6.26 6.18
N GLU A 83 22.21 -7.38 6.49
CA GLU A 83 22.15 -8.60 5.68
C GLU A 83 20.71 -9.17 5.61
N SER A 84 20.01 -9.24 6.75
CA SER A 84 18.63 -9.72 6.79
C SER A 84 17.66 -8.80 6.05
N GLY A 85 17.86 -7.48 6.16
CA GLY A 85 17.08 -6.49 5.41
C GLY A 85 17.32 -6.56 3.91
N ARG A 86 18.58 -6.69 3.48
CA ARG A 86 18.98 -6.89 2.08
C ARG A 86 18.37 -8.15 1.49
N ARG A 87 18.33 -9.25 2.24
CA ARG A 87 17.67 -10.49 1.80
C ARG A 87 16.18 -10.31 1.55
N ASN A 88 15.48 -9.57 2.42
CA ASN A 88 14.06 -9.25 2.22
C ASN A 88 13.83 -8.40 0.95
N LEU A 89 14.67 -7.38 0.72
CA LEU A 89 14.61 -6.57 -0.51
C LEU A 89 14.95 -7.40 -1.76
N SER A 90 15.92 -8.32 -1.67
CA SER A 90 16.28 -9.25 -2.75
C SER A 90 15.13 -10.19 -3.13
N THR A 91 14.35 -10.63 -2.14
CA THR A 91 13.15 -11.45 -2.39
C THR A 91 12.10 -10.64 -3.16
N LEU A 92 11.84 -9.39 -2.75
CA LEU A 92 10.90 -8.51 -3.46
C LEU A 92 11.37 -8.21 -4.89
N ARG A 93 12.66 -7.87 -5.06
CA ARG A 93 13.29 -7.68 -6.37
C ARG A 93 13.07 -8.91 -7.26
N SER A 94 13.37 -10.11 -6.75
CA SER A 94 13.20 -11.34 -7.51
C SER A 94 11.76 -11.55 -7.98
N ALA A 95 10.78 -11.22 -7.14
CA ALA A 95 9.36 -11.29 -7.51
C ALA A 95 8.99 -10.26 -8.60
N LEU A 96 9.48 -9.03 -8.51
CA LEU A 96 9.26 -7.99 -9.52
C LEU A 96 9.92 -8.32 -10.87
N LEU A 97 10.99 -9.14 -10.87
CA LEU A 97 11.69 -9.59 -12.07
C LEU A 97 11.16 -10.92 -12.64
N ALA A 98 10.23 -11.61 -11.97
CA ALA A 98 9.78 -12.96 -12.31
C ALA A 98 8.84 -13.05 -13.55
N GLY A 99 8.70 -12.00 -14.35
CA GLY A 99 7.94 -11.98 -15.60
C GLY A 99 6.42 -11.87 -15.45
N GLY A 100 5.81 -12.60 -14.50
CA GLY A 100 4.36 -12.59 -14.24
C GLY A 100 3.82 -11.32 -13.57
N GLY A 101 4.73 -10.55 -12.96
CA GLY A 101 4.43 -9.32 -12.23
C GLY A 101 3.77 -9.51 -10.87
N ALA A 102 3.82 -8.45 -10.08
CA ALA A 102 3.34 -8.44 -8.71
C ALA A 102 1.81 -8.53 -8.69
N THR A 103 1.33 -9.51 -7.95
CA THR A 103 -0.07 -9.77 -7.67
C THR A 103 -0.36 -9.52 -6.20
N PHE A 104 -1.63 -9.53 -5.79
CA PHE A 104 -1.99 -9.53 -4.38
C PHE A 104 -1.17 -10.55 -3.55
N GLY A 105 -0.97 -11.77 -4.08
CA GLY A 105 -0.16 -12.79 -3.42
C GLY A 105 1.32 -12.43 -3.29
N THR A 106 1.90 -11.72 -4.26
CA THR A 106 3.29 -11.24 -4.19
C THR A 106 3.49 -10.36 -2.96
N TRP A 107 2.59 -9.40 -2.74
CA TRP A 107 2.68 -8.43 -1.65
C TRP A 107 2.42 -9.09 -0.29
N THR A 108 1.38 -9.92 -0.15
CA THR A 108 1.11 -10.57 1.14
C THR A 108 2.17 -11.61 1.53
N ASN A 109 2.69 -12.38 0.57
CA ASN A 109 3.77 -13.34 0.85
C ASN A 109 5.06 -12.62 1.25
N TRP A 110 5.35 -11.47 0.66
CA TRP A 110 6.53 -10.68 1.03
C TRP A 110 6.38 -10.09 2.45
N LEU A 111 5.21 -9.56 2.81
CA LEU A 111 4.93 -9.10 4.17
C LEU A 111 5.04 -10.23 5.20
N GLU A 112 4.59 -11.43 4.86
CA GLU A 112 4.75 -12.60 5.73
C GLU A 112 6.23 -12.93 5.94
N ALA A 113 7.02 -12.97 4.87
CA ALA A 113 8.45 -13.22 4.94
C ALA A 113 9.22 -12.14 5.73
N LEU A 114 8.70 -10.90 5.75
CA LEU A 114 9.27 -9.78 6.50
C LEU A 114 8.98 -9.87 8.01
N ARG A 115 7.99 -10.66 8.45
CA ARG A 115 7.53 -10.74 9.85
C ARG A 115 8.67 -11.00 10.86
N PRO A 116 9.59 -11.98 10.67
CA PRO A 116 10.69 -12.22 11.61
C PRO A 116 11.64 -11.03 11.70
N PHE A 117 11.94 -10.39 10.55
CA PHE A 117 12.82 -9.22 10.52
C PHE A 117 12.20 -8.03 11.26
N ALA A 118 10.91 -7.74 11.00
CA ALA A 118 10.20 -6.66 11.67
C ALA A 118 10.14 -6.88 13.20
N ALA A 119 9.92 -8.13 13.63
CA ALA A 119 9.94 -8.46 15.06
C ALA A 119 11.29 -8.16 15.74
N SER A 120 12.40 -8.47 15.07
CA SER A 120 13.75 -8.21 15.58
C SER A 120 14.21 -6.76 15.44
N HIS A 121 13.62 -5.99 14.50
CA HIS A 121 14.03 -4.61 14.18
C HIS A 121 12.82 -3.67 14.14
N PRO A 122 12.14 -3.43 15.27
CA PRO A 122 10.88 -2.71 15.31
C PRO A 122 10.96 -1.25 14.84
N ASP A 123 12.15 -0.66 14.93
CA ASP A 123 12.39 0.76 14.60
C ASP A 123 12.58 0.99 13.09
N VAL A 124 12.78 -0.06 12.29
CA VAL A 124 12.98 0.08 10.83
C VAL A 124 11.66 0.49 10.15
N VAL A 125 10.55 -0.14 10.56
CA VAL A 125 9.21 0.23 10.10
C VAL A 125 8.30 0.37 11.32
N PRO A 126 8.22 1.58 11.92
CA PRO A 126 7.47 1.80 13.15
C PRO A 126 6.02 1.33 13.04
N GLY A 127 5.59 0.48 13.97
CA GLY A 127 4.23 -0.07 14.05
C GLY A 127 3.97 -1.31 13.19
N LEU A 128 4.78 -1.60 12.18
CA LEU A 128 4.66 -2.83 11.38
C LEU A 128 4.78 -4.12 12.22
N PRO A 129 5.69 -4.26 13.20
CA PRO A 129 5.79 -5.49 14.00
C PRO A 129 4.50 -5.80 14.74
N ASN A 130 3.82 -4.76 15.25
CA ASN A 130 2.53 -4.91 15.92
C ASN A 130 1.41 -5.22 14.94
N ALA A 131 1.46 -4.66 13.72
CA ALA A 131 0.51 -4.97 12.65
C ALA A 131 0.62 -6.43 12.19
N LEU A 132 1.85 -6.95 12.07
CA LEU A 132 2.12 -8.32 11.62
C LEU A 132 1.98 -9.36 12.73
N ARG A 133 1.93 -8.94 14.00
CA ARG A 133 1.76 -9.87 15.12
C ARG A 133 0.38 -10.51 15.06
N GLY A 134 0.37 -11.83 14.91
CA GLY A 134 -0.75 -12.70 15.24
C GLY A 134 -0.30 -13.72 16.30
N ASP A 135 -1.18 -14.05 17.23
CA ASP A 135 -0.99 -15.13 18.20
C ASP A 135 -2.15 -16.14 18.12
N LEU A 136 -2.20 -17.08 19.07
CA LEU A 136 -3.26 -18.11 19.13
C LEU A 136 -4.69 -17.54 19.19
N HIS A 137 -4.85 -16.27 19.58
CA HIS A 137 -6.15 -15.64 19.79
C HIS A 137 -6.36 -14.37 18.96
N THR A 138 -5.32 -13.86 18.30
CA THR A 138 -5.36 -12.63 17.51
C THR A 138 -4.77 -12.86 16.13
N THR A 139 -5.53 -12.54 15.09
CA THR A 139 -5.06 -12.58 13.70
C THR A 139 -4.26 -11.33 13.36
N GLY A 140 -3.14 -11.51 12.66
CA GLY A 140 -2.31 -10.43 12.17
C GLY A 140 -2.87 -9.79 10.89
N LEU A 141 -2.30 -8.66 10.50
CA LEU A 141 -2.63 -7.95 9.25
C LEU A 141 -2.62 -8.90 8.04
N VAL A 142 -1.57 -9.70 7.91
CA VAL A 142 -1.38 -10.60 6.77
C VAL A 142 -2.44 -11.71 6.75
N ASP A 143 -2.92 -12.17 7.90
CA ASP A 143 -3.96 -13.20 7.97
C ASP A 143 -5.29 -12.68 7.42
N HIS A 144 -5.67 -11.44 7.78
CA HIS A 144 -6.85 -10.79 7.21
C HIS A 144 -6.71 -10.53 5.71
N LEU A 145 -5.55 -10.06 5.27
CA LEU A 145 -5.28 -9.86 3.83
C LEU A 145 -5.28 -11.20 3.07
N ASN A 146 -4.82 -12.30 3.68
CA ASN A 146 -4.84 -13.62 3.06
C ASN A 146 -6.25 -14.19 2.93
N ALA A 147 -7.16 -13.90 3.86
CA ALA A 147 -8.58 -14.24 3.70
C ALA A 147 -9.18 -13.52 2.47
N LEU A 148 -8.89 -12.22 2.32
CA LEU A 148 -9.35 -11.41 1.18
C LEU A 148 -8.71 -11.87 -0.14
N ARG A 149 -7.42 -12.21 -0.12
CA ARG A 149 -6.70 -12.80 -1.26
C ARG A 149 -7.32 -14.13 -1.67
N THR A 150 -7.68 -14.98 -0.72
CA THR A 150 -8.31 -16.28 -0.98
C THR A 150 -9.64 -16.08 -1.70
N GLU A 151 -10.46 -15.12 -1.26
CA GLU A 151 -11.70 -14.78 -1.96
C GLU A 151 -11.44 -14.22 -3.37
N ARG A 152 -10.44 -13.35 -3.55
CA ARG A 152 -10.07 -12.84 -4.87
C ARG A 152 -9.64 -13.96 -5.83
N ASN A 153 -8.85 -14.91 -5.34
CA ASN A 153 -8.44 -16.07 -6.12
C ASN A 153 -9.64 -16.97 -6.46
N ARG A 154 -10.53 -17.22 -5.48
CA ARG A 154 -11.77 -17.98 -5.68
C ARG A 154 -12.60 -17.40 -6.83
N ALA A 155 -12.81 -16.08 -6.84
CA ALA A 155 -13.51 -15.40 -7.92
C ALA A 155 -12.76 -15.48 -9.26
N ALA A 156 -11.44 -15.31 -9.26
CA ALA A 156 -10.61 -15.42 -10.47
C ALA A 156 -10.62 -16.84 -11.07
N HIS A 157 -10.82 -17.87 -10.25
CA HIS A 157 -10.93 -19.26 -10.66
C HIS A 157 -12.36 -19.71 -11.00
N GLY A 158 -13.28 -18.77 -11.22
CA GLY A 158 -14.61 -19.03 -11.77
C GLY A 158 -15.74 -19.06 -10.75
N ASP A 159 -15.45 -18.99 -9.45
CA ASP A 159 -16.46 -18.94 -8.39
C ASP A 159 -16.71 -17.49 -7.93
N ARG A 160 -16.98 -16.63 -8.92
CA ARG A 160 -17.39 -15.24 -8.70
C ARG A 160 -18.89 -15.23 -8.37
N PRO A 161 -19.36 -14.40 -7.41
CA PRO A 161 -20.79 -14.28 -7.15
C PRO A 161 -21.53 -13.86 -8.44
N GLN A 162 -22.55 -14.62 -8.80
CA GLN A 162 -23.33 -14.46 -10.04
C GLN A 162 -24.59 -13.61 -9.82
N SER A 163 -25.07 -13.53 -8.57
CA SER A 163 -26.27 -12.79 -8.20
C SER A 163 -25.97 -11.67 -7.18
N ALA A 164 -26.89 -10.71 -7.09
CA ALA A 164 -26.83 -9.67 -6.06
C ALA A 164 -26.93 -10.27 -4.65
N GLY A 165 -27.75 -11.31 -4.48
CA GLY A 165 -27.89 -12.05 -3.21
C GLY A 165 -26.58 -12.71 -2.78
N GLU A 166 -25.92 -13.46 -3.69
CA GLU A 166 -24.60 -14.03 -3.44
C GLU A 166 -23.57 -12.94 -3.11
N SER A 167 -23.56 -11.84 -3.86
CA SER A 167 -22.64 -10.73 -3.62
C SER A 167 -22.83 -10.14 -2.22
N THR A 168 -24.08 -9.96 -1.77
CA THR A 168 -24.39 -9.47 -0.41
C THR A 168 -23.83 -10.39 0.66
N VAL A 169 -24.03 -11.70 0.51
CA VAL A 169 -23.50 -12.71 1.46
C VAL A 169 -21.97 -12.65 1.49
N ARG A 170 -21.31 -12.66 0.32
CA ARG A 170 -19.85 -12.60 0.25
C ARG A 170 -19.29 -11.31 0.85
N VAL A 171 -19.92 -10.15 0.57
CA VAL A 171 -19.54 -8.86 1.17
C VAL A 171 -19.63 -8.91 2.70
N ALA A 172 -20.70 -9.49 3.25
CA ALA A 172 -20.85 -9.63 4.69
C ALA A 172 -19.75 -10.51 5.32
N GLU A 173 -19.33 -11.58 4.64
CA GLU A 173 -18.24 -12.47 5.07
C GLU A 173 -16.87 -11.79 5.06
N ILE A 174 -16.54 -11.05 3.99
CA ILE A 174 -15.20 -10.52 3.80
C ILE A 174 -14.99 -9.11 4.39
N ARG A 175 -16.06 -8.35 4.63
CA ARG A 175 -16.00 -7.01 5.22
C ARG A 175 -15.22 -6.95 6.54
N PRO A 176 -15.47 -7.83 7.53
CA PRO A 176 -14.72 -7.81 8.79
C PRO A 176 -13.21 -7.96 8.58
N HIS A 177 -12.77 -8.74 7.59
CA HIS A 177 -11.34 -8.88 7.28
C HIS A 177 -10.74 -7.57 6.78
N LEU A 178 -11.43 -6.83 5.90
CA LEU A 178 -10.92 -5.53 5.44
C LEU A 178 -10.86 -4.53 6.60
N GLU A 179 -11.90 -4.47 7.44
CA GLU A 179 -11.92 -3.57 8.60
C GLU A 179 -10.78 -3.85 9.58
N GLN A 180 -10.56 -5.13 9.92
CA GLN A 180 -9.44 -5.49 10.80
C GLN A 180 -8.08 -5.24 10.14
N ALA A 181 -7.95 -5.47 8.84
CA ALA A 181 -6.72 -5.12 8.11
C ALA A 181 -6.44 -3.60 8.17
N LEU A 182 -7.47 -2.75 8.02
CA LEU A 182 -7.32 -1.29 8.14
C LEU A 182 -6.91 -0.87 9.56
N ILE A 183 -7.52 -1.46 10.59
CA ILE A 183 -7.15 -1.20 11.99
C ILE A 183 -5.69 -1.60 12.24
N LYS A 184 -5.26 -2.78 11.79
CA LYS A 184 -3.87 -3.22 11.96
C LYS A 184 -2.89 -2.35 11.16
N ALA A 185 -3.32 -1.81 10.03
CA ALA A 185 -2.52 -0.92 9.20
C ALA A 185 -2.54 0.56 9.66
N GLU A 186 -3.16 0.89 10.79
CA GLU A 186 -3.26 2.27 11.32
C GLU A 186 -1.90 2.97 11.42
N PHE A 187 -0.80 2.23 11.60
CA PHE A 187 0.54 2.81 11.64
C PHE A 187 0.91 3.63 10.39
N LEU A 188 0.31 3.34 9.22
CA LEU A 188 0.49 4.13 8.00
C LEU A 188 0.03 5.59 8.15
N THR A 189 -0.92 5.87 9.05
CA THR A 189 -1.38 7.24 9.32
C THR A 189 -0.28 8.12 9.94
N ARG A 190 0.75 7.51 10.51
CA ARG A 190 1.92 8.18 11.09
C ARG A 190 3.13 8.23 10.15
N LEU A 191 2.98 7.71 8.93
CA LEU A 191 4.02 7.64 7.90
C LEU A 191 3.51 8.33 6.63
N PRO A 192 3.33 9.66 6.64
CA PRO A 192 2.65 10.34 5.57
C PRO A 192 3.46 10.27 4.28
N TRP A 193 2.76 10.02 3.17
CA TRP A 193 3.33 10.08 1.84
C TRP A 193 3.38 11.53 1.37
N LEU A 194 4.51 11.91 0.79
CA LEU A 194 4.77 13.22 0.23
C LEU A 194 5.11 13.06 -1.26
N LEU A 195 4.60 13.95 -2.10
CA LEU A 195 5.07 14.11 -3.48
C LEU A 195 5.79 15.46 -3.56
N THR A 196 7.11 15.44 -3.71
CA THR A 196 7.92 16.65 -3.76
C THR A 196 7.65 17.44 -5.04
N VAL A 197 7.61 18.76 -4.91
CA VAL A 197 7.39 19.71 -6.02
C VAL A 197 8.67 20.48 -6.31
N SER A 198 9.34 20.97 -5.26
CA SER A 198 10.59 21.71 -5.41
C SER A 198 11.50 21.53 -4.20
N CYS A 199 12.80 21.50 -4.45
CA CYS A 199 13.86 21.52 -3.45
C CYS A 199 14.88 22.62 -3.79
N SER A 200 15.07 23.59 -2.89
CA SER A 200 15.95 24.75 -3.12
C SER A 200 16.98 24.88 -2.01
N TYR A 201 18.27 24.91 -2.36
CA TYR A 201 19.35 25.04 -1.38
C TYR A 201 19.37 26.43 -0.73
N ARG A 202 19.57 26.46 0.59
CA ARG A 202 19.75 27.67 1.41
C ARG A 202 21.17 27.73 1.97
N PRO A 203 22.07 28.51 1.35
CA PRO A 203 23.49 28.52 1.72
C PRO A 203 23.78 28.94 3.16
N ARG A 204 22.96 29.82 3.75
CA ARG A 204 23.21 30.35 5.11
C ARG A 204 22.99 29.33 6.22
N SER A 205 22.08 28.40 5.99
CA SER A 205 21.65 27.41 6.98
C SER A 205 22.08 26.00 6.62
N ASP A 206 22.77 25.83 5.49
CA ASP A 206 23.14 24.53 4.91
C ASP A 206 21.98 23.52 4.91
N THR A 207 20.82 24.00 4.46
CA THR A 207 19.59 23.19 4.37
C THR A 207 18.88 23.46 3.05
N PHE A 208 17.86 22.69 2.75
CA PHE A 208 17.01 22.81 1.58
C PHE A 208 15.59 23.18 2.00
N ASP A 209 15.02 24.18 1.33
CA ASP A 209 13.58 24.44 1.37
C ASP A 209 12.88 23.42 0.47
N VAL A 210 11.98 22.64 1.05
CA VAL A 210 11.23 21.60 0.36
C VAL A 210 9.75 21.98 0.34
N VAL A 211 9.18 21.99 -0.86
CA VAL A 211 7.73 22.06 -1.08
C VAL A 211 7.26 20.69 -1.54
N ALA A 212 6.22 20.17 -0.90
CA ALA A 212 5.64 18.89 -1.24
C ALA A 212 4.12 18.88 -1.09
N HIS A 213 3.45 18.01 -1.82
CA HIS A 213 2.06 17.65 -1.62
C HIS A 213 1.94 16.55 -0.56
N HIS A 214 1.01 16.71 0.38
CA HIS A 214 0.69 15.72 1.40
C HIS A 214 -0.31 14.70 0.83
N VAL A 215 0.19 13.55 0.38
CA VAL A 215 -0.54 12.54 -0.40
C VAL A 215 -1.28 11.56 0.50
N MET A 216 -2.14 12.12 1.35
CA MET A 216 -2.97 11.42 2.33
C MET A 216 -4.43 11.78 2.13
N GLY A 217 -5.34 10.90 2.55
CA GLY A 217 -6.77 11.09 2.40
C GLY A 217 -7.27 10.90 0.97
N ASP A 218 -8.59 10.90 0.76
CA ASP A 218 -9.21 10.57 -0.53
C ASP A 218 -9.32 11.74 -1.52
N HIS A 219 -9.01 12.96 -1.08
CA HIS A 219 -9.06 14.15 -1.93
C HIS A 219 -7.90 14.15 -2.93
N PRO A 220 -8.14 14.38 -4.23
CA PRO A 220 -7.09 14.41 -5.25
C PRO A 220 -6.26 15.71 -5.23
N ASP A 221 -6.82 16.81 -4.74
CA ASP A 221 -6.06 18.04 -4.50
C ASP A 221 -5.41 17.95 -3.13
N PHE A 222 -4.11 17.66 -3.13
CA PHE A 222 -3.33 17.46 -1.91
C PHE A 222 -2.95 18.77 -1.25
N GLU A 223 -3.04 18.80 0.09
CA GLU A 223 -2.53 19.89 0.90
C GLU A 223 -1.04 20.13 0.59
N ARG A 224 -0.67 21.38 0.34
CA ARG A 224 0.73 21.77 0.17
C ARG A 224 1.39 21.88 1.54
N ARG A 225 2.56 21.28 1.69
CA ARG A 225 3.45 21.38 2.85
C ARG A 225 4.77 22.01 2.46
N GLU A 226 5.30 22.78 3.39
CA GLU A 226 6.61 23.41 3.30
C GLU A 226 7.40 23.05 4.55
N PHE A 227 8.63 22.60 4.36
CA PHE A 227 9.53 22.26 5.45
C PHE A 227 10.98 22.40 4.99
N THR A 228 11.89 22.30 5.95
CA THR A 228 13.32 22.48 5.72
C THR A 228 14.04 21.17 6.03
N TRP A 229 14.97 20.75 5.18
CA TRP A 229 15.65 19.47 5.32
C TRP A 229 17.18 19.61 5.11
N PRO A 230 18.04 18.90 5.86
CA PRO A 230 19.49 18.95 5.64
C PRO A 230 19.93 18.36 4.29
N ASP A 231 19.22 17.36 3.77
CA ASP A 231 19.62 16.67 2.53
C ASP A 231 18.79 17.12 1.31
N PRO A 232 19.35 17.04 0.09
CA PRO A 232 18.56 17.30 -1.11
C PRO A 232 17.52 16.19 -1.34
N VAL A 233 16.33 16.59 -1.79
CA VAL A 233 15.30 15.68 -2.30
C VAL A 233 15.07 15.96 -3.79
N ALA A 234 14.75 14.92 -4.56
CA ALA A 234 14.38 15.05 -5.97
C ALA A 234 12.97 15.67 -6.09
N ASN A 235 12.71 16.38 -7.19
CA ASN A 235 11.36 16.84 -7.53
C ASN A 235 10.56 15.70 -8.16
N ASP A 236 9.24 15.78 -8.07
CA ASP A 236 8.28 14.83 -8.66
C ASP A 236 8.46 13.38 -8.18
N VAL A 237 9.05 13.20 -6.99
CA VAL A 237 9.33 11.89 -6.39
C VAL A 237 8.47 11.71 -5.13
N PHE A 238 7.97 10.49 -4.97
CA PHE A 238 7.27 10.10 -3.76
C PHE A 238 8.24 9.80 -2.64
N TYR A 239 7.94 10.31 -1.45
CA TYR A 239 8.66 10.04 -0.20
C TYR A 239 7.68 9.58 0.87
N VAL A 240 8.13 8.74 1.79
CA VAL A 240 7.50 8.55 3.09
C VAL A 240 8.24 9.40 4.12
N LEU A 241 7.52 10.23 4.87
CA LEU A 241 8.13 10.99 5.96
C LEU A 241 8.26 10.08 7.19
N SER A 242 9.50 9.71 7.53
CA SER A 242 9.84 8.99 8.75
C SER A 242 10.30 9.96 9.85
N ALA A 243 10.52 9.46 11.07
CA ALA A 243 11.08 10.26 12.16
C ALA A 243 12.50 10.79 11.86
N GLU A 244 13.24 10.10 11.01
CA GLU A 244 14.60 10.47 10.58
C GLU A 244 14.61 11.30 9.30
N GLY A 245 13.44 11.56 8.71
CA GLY A 245 13.33 12.32 7.47
C GLY A 245 12.59 11.61 6.33
N PRO A 246 12.54 12.27 5.16
CA PRO A 246 11.90 11.75 3.97
C PRO A 246 12.74 10.60 3.38
N VAL A 247 12.11 9.43 3.22
CA VAL A 247 12.69 8.27 2.56
C VAL A 247 11.99 8.06 1.23
N THR A 248 12.75 7.98 0.12
CA THR A 248 12.13 7.83 -1.20
C THR A 248 11.36 6.52 -1.33
N LEU A 249 10.16 6.59 -1.91
CA LEU A 249 9.31 5.45 -2.28
C LEU A 249 9.65 4.89 -3.66
N SER A 250 10.44 5.61 -4.48
CA SER A 250 11.00 5.05 -5.72
C SER A 250 11.87 3.84 -5.40
N PRO A 251 11.95 2.75 -6.18
CA PRO A 251 11.22 2.53 -7.41
C PRO A 251 9.85 1.90 -7.20
N PHE A 252 9.36 1.79 -5.97
CA PHE A 252 8.12 1.07 -5.68
C PHE A 252 6.87 1.89 -6.04
N VAL A 253 6.93 3.21 -5.87
CA VAL A 253 5.84 4.15 -6.19
C VAL A 253 6.37 5.33 -7.00
N ALA A 254 5.63 5.74 -8.02
CA ALA A 254 5.95 6.90 -8.85
C ALA A 254 4.70 7.67 -9.30
N SER A 255 4.86 8.96 -9.59
CA SER A 255 3.85 9.77 -10.26
C SER A 255 4.11 9.71 -11.76
N LEU A 256 3.20 9.10 -12.53
CA LEU A 256 3.41 8.93 -13.97
C LEU A 256 2.17 9.35 -14.76
N PHE A 257 2.38 9.94 -15.93
CA PHE A 257 1.29 10.28 -16.83
C PHE A 257 0.68 9.01 -17.43
N CYS A 258 -0.61 8.78 -17.17
CA CYS A 258 -1.35 7.68 -17.77
C CYS A 258 -2.00 8.15 -19.09
N PRO A 259 -1.61 7.60 -20.26
CA PRO A 259 -2.17 8.04 -21.55
C PRO A 259 -3.66 7.68 -21.70
N GLN A 260 -4.13 6.65 -21.00
CA GLN A 260 -5.55 6.25 -21.00
C GLN A 260 -6.40 7.22 -20.18
N CYS A 261 -5.90 7.66 -19.02
CA CYS A 261 -6.60 8.58 -18.12
C CYS A 261 -6.35 10.06 -18.46
N ARG A 262 -5.34 10.35 -19.27
CA ARG A 262 -4.86 11.69 -19.66
C ARG A 262 -4.56 12.59 -18.45
N GLN A 263 -3.98 12.00 -17.40
CA GLN A 263 -3.61 12.70 -16.16
C GLN A 263 -2.43 12.01 -15.48
N MET A 264 -1.80 12.69 -14.52
CA MET A 264 -0.82 12.08 -13.63
C MET A 264 -1.53 11.13 -12.66
N GLU A 265 -0.98 9.94 -12.50
CA GLU A 265 -1.52 8.89 -11.64
C GLU A 265 -0.45 8.40 -10.67
N VAL A 266 -0.88 8.07 -9.44
CA VAL A 266 -0.04 7.36 -8.48
C VAL A 266 0.06 5.92 -8.94
N CYS A 267 1.28 5.47 -9.25
CA CYS A 267 1.54 4.16 -9.82
C CYS A 267 2.44 3.34 -8.89
N TYR A 268 2.24 2.03 -8.85
CA TYR A 268 3.14 1.09 -8.17
C TYR A 268 3.86 0.18 -9.17
N SER A 269 5.07 -0.24 -8.81
CA SER A 269 5.86 -1.16 -9.62
C SER A 269 5.26 -2.56 -9.64
N ALA A 270 4.86 -3.00 -10.82
CA ALA A 270 4.26 -4.31 -11.02
C ALA A 270 5.31 -5.31 -11.55
N ARG A 271 6.16 -4.93 -12.51
CA ARG A 271 7.25 -5.79 -12.97
C ARG A 271 8.35 -5.01 -13.68
N ALA A 272 9.54 -5.56 -13.75
CA ALA A 272 10.57 -5.14 -14.68
C ALA A 272 11.17 -6.37 -15.39
N ALA A 273 11.70 -6.17 -16.59
CA ALA A 273 12.47 -7.22 -17.26
C ALA A 273 13.79 -7.45 -16.52
N LYS A 274 14.23 -8.71 -16.46
CA LYS A 274 15.41 -9.13 -15.68
C LYS A 274 16.70 -8.42 -16.10
N ASN A 275 16.86 -8.16 -17.40
CA ASN A 275 18.11 -7.69 -17.96
C ASN A 275 18.09 -6.18 -18.24
N THR A 276 17.23 -5.74 -19.15
CA THR A 276 17.18 -4.36 -19.64
C THR A 276 15.74 -3.95 -19.97
N GLY A 277 15.52 -2.64 -20.12
CA GLY A 277 14.23 -2.10 -20.55
C GLY A 277 13.35 -1.62 -19.40
N PRO A 278 12.17 -1.06 -19.74
CA PRO A 278 11.36 -0.28 -18.81
C PRO A 278 10.72 -1.15 -17.72
N ALA A 279 10.50 -0.53 -16.56
CA ALA A 279 9.55 -1.01 -15.58
C ALA A 279 8.12 -0.87 -16.13
N THR A 280 7.27 -1.81 -15.76
CA THR A 280 5.82 -1.79 -15.95
C THR A 280 5.20 -1.50 -14.59
N LEU A 281 4.51 -0.38 -14.51
CA LEU A 281 3.78 0.07 -13.33
C LEU A 281 2.28 -0.01 -13.58
N LYS A 282 1.51 -0.08 -12.49
CA LYS A 282 0.05 -0.02 -12.52
C LYS A 282 -0.43 1.19 -11.74
N SER A 283 -1.35 1.96 -12.29
CA SER A 283 -2.03 3.03 -11.56
C SER A 283 -2.84 2.42 -10.40
N PHE A 284 -2.75 2.99 -9.20
CA PHE A 284 -3.58 2.54 -8.08
C PHE A 284 -5.07 2.74 -8.35
N ALA A 285 -5.45 3.84 -9.00
CA ALA A 285 -6.87 4.20 -9.16
C ALA A 285 -7.62 3.35 -10.18
N ARG A 286 -6.96 2.91 -11.26
CA ARG A 286 -7.60 2.26 -12.41
C ARG A 286 -6.95 0.94 -12.84
N GLY A 287 -5.83 0.56 -12.24
CA GLY A 287 -5.04 -0.60 -12.68
C GLY A 287 -4.44 -0.49 -14.08
N HIS A 288 -4.51 0.68 -14.74
CA HIS A 288 -3.92 0.91 -16.05
C HIS A 288 -2.41 0.76 -16.01
N THR A 289 -1.87 0.20 -17.08
CA THR A 289 -0.43 -0.05 -17.20
C THR A 289 0.27 1.18 -17.74
N VAL A 290 1.36 1.59 -17.07
CA VAL A 290 2.23 2.70 -17.47
C VAL A 290 3.67 2.19 -17.46
N HIS A 291 4.48 2.64 -18.42
CA HIS A 291 5.88 2.22 -18.55
C HIS A 291 6.81 3.34 -18.11
N SER A 292 7.88 2.99 -17.40
CA SER A 292 8.94 3.93 -17.04
C SER A 292 10.31 3.32 -17.35
N PRO A 293 11.12 3.92 -18.24
CA PRO A 293 12.48 3.47 -18.51
C PRO A 293 13.35 3.49 -17.25
N ASP A 294 13.35 4.60 -16.52
CA ASP A 294 14.28 4.89 -15.43
C ASP A 294 14.08 3.95 -14.23
N LEU A 295 12.82 3.66 -13.90
CA LEU A 295 12.49 2.78 -12.78
C LEU A 295 12.86 1.31 -13.04
N GLY A 296 13.07 0.92 -14.29
CA GLY A 296 13.53 -0.43 -14.64
C GLY A 296 14.92 -0.70 -14.05
N ASP A 297 15.82 0.27 -14.15
CA ASP A 297 17.19 0.16 -13.64
C ASP A 297 17.23 0.26 -12.11
N GLU A 298 16.39 1.10 -11.51
CA GLU A 298 16.27 1.18 -10.05
C GLU A 298 15.72 -0.11 -9.42
N ILE A 299 14.77 -0.82 -10.05
CA ILE A 299 14.32 -2.13 -9.55
C ILE A 299 15.46 -3.14 -9.65
N ARG A 300 16.24 -3.10 -10.73
CA ARG A 300 17.38 -4.02 -10.93
C ARG A 300 18.52 -3.75 -9.94
N SER A 301 18.71 -2.50 -9.50
CA SER A 301 19.74 -2.09 -8.54
C SER A 301 19.38 -2.36 -7.08
N LEU A 302 18.15 -2.76 -6.78
CA LEU A 302 17.80 -3.31 -5.46
C LEU A 302 18.74 -4.48 -5.10
N PRO A 303 19.00 -4.72 -3.80
CA PRO A 303 19.93 -5.77 -3.36
C PRO A 303 19.69 -7.13 -4.04
N ASP A 304 20.77 -7.78 -4.49
CA ASP A 304 20.75 -9.13 -5.03
C ASP A 304 21.56 -10.07 -4.12
N HIS A 305 20.86 -10.91 -3.37
CA HIS A 305 21.51 -11.86 -2.47
C HIS A 305 22.18 -13.03 -3.21
N ARG A 306 21.95 -13.19 -4.53
CA ARG A 306 22.60 -14.25 -5.32
C ARG A 306 24.04 -13.92 -5.72
N GLN A 307 24.51 -12.68 -5.51
CA GLN A 307 25.87 -12.25 -5.85
C GLN A 307 26.89 -12.40 -4.70
N GLY A 308 26.51 -13.07 -3.59
CA GLY A 308 27.36 -13.27 -2.41
C GLY A 308 28.17 -14.58 -2.38
N THR A 309 28.35 -15.27 -3.50
CA THR A 309 29.29 -16.42 -3.60
C THR A 309 29.91 -16.48 -5.00
N ALA A 310 30.97 -15.71 -5.22
CA ALA A 310 32.02 -16.07 -6.15
C ALA A 310 33.32 -16.18 -5.34
N PRO A 311 34.13 -17.23 -5.54
CA PRO A 311 35.30 -17.54 -4.72
C PRO A 311 36.40 -16.47 -4.80
#